data_AF-A0A1H9E5R9-F1
#
_entry.id   AF-A0A1H9E5R9-F1
#
_cell.length_a   1.000
_cell.length_b   1.000
_cell.length_c   1.000
_cell.angle_alpha   90.00
_cell.angle_beta   90.00
_cell.angle_gamma   90.00
#
_symmetry.space_group_name_H-M   'P 1'
#
loop_
_entity.id
_entity.type
_entity.pdbx_description
1 polymer ?
#
loop_
_entity_poly.entity_id
_entity_poly.type
_entity_poly.pdbx_seq_one_letter_code
_entity_poly.pdbx_strand_id
1 'polypeptide(L)' 'MATNNAQADWQKTALRLPRDLHQQVHEVAKAEDRTFNGQIVAFLRECIKAHPEKGKRNAAQA' A
#
# COMPACT_ATOMS: atom_id res chain seq x y z
N MET A 1 -16.35 -31.36 3.31
CA MET A 1 -15.62 -30.48 2.36
C MET A 1 -15.32 -29.17 3.08
N ALA A 2 -14.13 -29.00 3.64
CA ALA A 2 -13.77 -27.74 4.32
C ALA A 2 -13.46 -26.67 3.27
N THR A 3 -14.22 -25.58 3.23
CA THR A 3 -14.00 -24.44 2.34
C THR A 3 -12.81 -23.63 2.83
N ASN A 4 -11.64 -24.00 2.36
CA ASN A 4 -10.37 -23.32 2.62
C ASN A 4 -10.32 -22.00 1.83
N ASN A 5 -11.02 -20.96 2.29
CA ASN A 5 -11.21 -19.74 1.49
C ASN A 5 -11.02 -18.42 2.27
N ALA A 6 -10.03 -18.36 3.16
CA ALA A 6 -9.70 -17.13 3.90
C ALA A 6 -8.21 -16.74 3.85
N GLN A 7 -7.37 -17.47 3.11
CA GLN A 7 -5.93 -17.19 3.01
C GLN A 7 -5.55 -16.36 1.77
N ALA A 8 -6.50 -16.06 0.87
CA ALA A 8 -6.25 -15.47 -0.45
C ALA A 8 -6.59 -13.96 -0.58
N ASP A 9 -7.02 -13.29 0.48
CA ASP A 9 -7.47 -11.88 0.38
C ASP A 9 -6.32 -10.85 0.34
N TRP A 10 -5.10 -11.25 0.69
CA TRP A 10 -3.98 -10.32 0.82
C TRP A 10 -2.73 -10.80 0.08
N GLN A 11 -2.33 -10.05 -0.94
CA GLN A 11 -1.03 -10.21 -1.57
C GLN A 11 0.05 -9.61 -0.67
N LYS A 12 0.85 -10.48 -0.02
CA LYS A 12 2.03 -10.04 0.75
C LYS A 12 3.04 -9.44 -0.23
N THR A 13 3.30 -8.15 -0.08
CA THR A 13 4.26 -7.42 -0.92
C THR A 13 5.46 -7.03 -0.08
N ALA A 14 6.64 -7.54 -0.43
CA ALA A 14 7.88 -7.15 0.20
C ALA A 14 8.37 -5.83 -0.43
N LEU A 15 8.03 -4.70 0.20
CA LEU A 15 8.47 -3.38 -0.26
C LEU A 15 9.88 -3.08 0.27
N ARG A 16 10.80 -2.66 -0.61
CA ARG A 16 12.13 -2.17 -0.23
C ARG A 16 12.07 -0.65 -0.13
N LEU A 17 12.23 -0.12 1.08
CA LEU A 17 12.23 1.31 1.36
C LEU A 17 13.64 1.76 1.76
N PRO A 18 14.11 2.92 1.26
CA PRO A 18 15.26 3.61 1.84
C PRO A 18 15.04 3.86 3.33
N ARG A 19 16.13 3.91 4.11
CA ARG A 19 16.05 4.05 5.57
C ARG A 19 15.34 5.33 6.01
N ASP A 20 15.61 6.41 5.30
CA ASP A 20 15.05 7.74 5.57
C ASP A 20 13.53 7.72 5.37
N LEU A 21 13.08 7.11 4.27
CA LEU A 21 11.65 6.98 3.97
C LEU A 21 10.94 6.04 4.94
N HIS A 22 11.59 4.94 5.33
CA HIS A 22 11.05 4.05 6.35
C HIS A 22 10.83 4.78 7.68
N GLN A 23 11.78 5.62 8.11
CA GLN A 23 11.63 6.43 9.33
C GLN A 23 10.48 7.42 9.21
N GLN A 24 10.41 8.17 8.11
CA GLN A 24 9.32 9.13 7.88
C GLN A 24 7.94 8.48 7.92
N VAL A 25 7.76 7.33 7.25
CA VAL A 25 6.48 6.59 7.29
C VAL A 25 6.16 6.14 8.72
N HIS A 26 7.17 5.76 9.50
CA HIS A 26 6.98 5.34 10.90
C HIS A 26 6.55 6.48 11.81
N GLU A 27 7.12 7.68 11.62
CA GLU A 27 6.77 8.88 12.38
C GLU A 27 5.35 9.34 12.07
N VAL A 28 4.97 9.37 10.79
CA VAL A 28 3.61 9.73 10.37
C VAL A 28 2.60 8.70 10.87
N ALA A 29 2.92 7.40 10.78
CA ALA A 29 2.06 6.35 11.31
C ALA A 29 1.80 6.52 12.81
N LYS A 30 2.83 6.88 13.59
CA LYS A 30 2.70 7.17 15.02
C LYS A 30 1.86 8.42 15.29
N ALA A 31 2.00 9.46 14.47
CA ALA A 31 1.22 10.69 14.61
C ALA A 31 -0.27 10.50 14.28
N GLU A 32 -0.60 9.61 13.34
CA GLU A 32 -1.97 9.34 12.89
C GLU A 32 -2.65 8.15 13.61
N ASP A 33 -2.04 7.61 14.66
CA ASP A 33 -2.50 6.42 15.40
C ASP A 33 -2.76 5.20 14.47
N ARG A 34 -1.88 5.03 13.48
CA ARG A 34 -1.95 3.96 12.48
C ARG A 34 -0.79 2.99 12.61
N THR A 35 -1.02 1.73 12.22
CA THR A 35 0.08 0.78 12.03
C THR A 35 0.91 1.20 10.81
N PHE A 36 2.19 0.81 10.78
CA PHE A 36 3.07 1.12 9.65
C PHE A 36 2.49 0.67 8.31
N ASN A 37 1.99 -0.57 8.24
CA ASN A 37 1.32 -1.08 7.03
C ASN A 37 0.03 -0.32 6.74
N GLY A 38 -0.74 0.05 7.77
CA GLY A 38 -1.92 0.90 7.61
C GLY A 38 -1.60 2.24 6.96
N GLN A 39 -0.48 2.86 7.36
CA GLN A 39 -0.03 4.12 6.77
C GLN A 39 0.40 3.97 5.32
N ILE A 40 1.14 2.91 4.99
CA ILE A 40 1.52 2.62 3.60
C ILE A 40 0.26 2.48 2.72
N VAL A 41 -0.74 1.73 3.20
CA VAL A 41 -1.99 1.54 2.46
C VAL A 41 -2.75 2.86 2.30
N ALA A 42 -2.86 3.67 3.35
CA ALA A 42 -3.52 4.97 3.29
C ALA A 42 -2.83 5.89 2.26
N PHE A 43 -1.49 5.98 2.32
CA PHE A 43 -0.70 6.77 1.40
C PHE A 43 -0.86 6.32 -0.07
N LEU A 44 -0.83 5.00 -0.32
CA LEU A 44 -1.05 4.45 -1.66
C LEU A 44 -2.46 4.77 -2.18
N ARG A 45 -3.49 4.66 -1.33
CA ARG A 45 -4.88 4.99 -1.70
C ARG A 45 -5.03 6.46 -2.06
N GLU A 46 -4.43 7.35 -1.27
CA GLU A 46 -4.45 8.79 -1.53
C GLU A 46 -3.70 9.15 -2.82
N CYS A 47 -2.52 8.57 -3.03
CA CYS A 47 -1.73 8.78 -4.25
C CYS A 47 -2.46 8.32 -5.52
N ILE A 48 -3.10 7.14 -5.47
CA ILE A 48 -3.92 6.63 -6.59
C ILE A 48 -5.13 7.54 -6.84
N LYS A 49 -5.80 8.00 -5.77
CA LYS A 49 -6.95 8.93 -5.88
C LYS A 49 -6.54 10.27 -6.48
N ALA A 50 -5.35 10.76 -6.16
CA ALA A 50 -4.80 12.01 -6.69
C ALA A 50 -4.31 11.90 -8.15
N HIS A 51 -4.00 10.68 -8.61
CA HIS A 51 -3.48 10.44 -9.97
C HIS A 51 -4.28 9.39 -10.76
N PRO A 52 -5.58 9.61 -11.01
CA PRO A 52 -6.44 8.63 -11.71
C PRO A 52 -5.96 8.30 -13.13
N GLU A 53 -5.30 9.25 -13.82
CA GLU A 53 -4.87 9.12 -15.21
C GLU A 53 -3.61 8.26 -15.40
N LYS A 54 -2.77 8.08 -14.36
CA LYS A 54 -1.55 7.26 -14.46
C LYS A 54 -1.83 5.76 -14.40
N GLY A 55 -2.96 5.35 -13.81
CA GLY A 55 -3.37 3.95 -13.77
C GLY A 55 -3.79 3.38 -15.13
N LYS A 56 -4.35 4.21 -16.01
CA LYS A 56 -4.81 3.81 -17.36
C LYS A 56 -3.69 3.72 -18.40
N ARG A 57 -2.60 4.47 -18.22
CA ARG A 57 -1.44 4.45 -19.13
C ARG A 57 -0.75 3.09 -19.22
N ASN A 58 -0.75 2.32 -18.12
CA ASN A 58 -0.13 0.98 -18.10
C ASN A 58 -1.01 -0.11 -18.72
N ALA A 59 -2.33 0.11 -18.85
CA ALA A 59 -3.24 -0.85 -19.50
C ALA A 59 -3.29 -0.66 -21.04
N ALA A 60 -2.87 0.49 -21.54
CA ALA A 60 -2.86 0.82 -22.98
C ALA A 60 -1.51 0.51 -23.68
N GLN A 61 -0.54 -0.06 -22.96
CA GLN A 61 0.80 -0.41 -23.47
C GLN A 61 1.10 -1.91 -23.41
N ALA A 62 0.10 -2.77 -23.15
CA ALA A 62 0.22 -4.22 -23.16
C ALA A 62 -0.46 -4.84 -24.38
#